data_AF-A0AA97AVE9-F1
#
_entry.id   AF-A0AA97AVE9-F1
#
_cell.length_a   1.000
_cell.length_b   1.000
_cell.length_c   1.000
_cell.angle_alpha   90.00
_cell.angle_beta   90.00
_cell.angle_gamma   90.00
#
_symmetry.space_group_name_H-M   'P 1'
#
loop_
_entity.id
_entity.type
_entity.pdbx_description
1 polymer ?
#
loop_
_entity_poly.entity_id
_entity_poly.type
_entity_poly.pdbx_seq_one_letter_code
_entity_poly.pdbx_strand_id
1 'polypeptide(L)'
;MSRKCPCFQHSVTVEELLQLACQLSPSKLGELIAALSALKEAIIQDQEVRDTTASETSDRKQNDKSAHIAWKQINGCGPYPYLRFREGKKYRSYYLKGLRKES
;
A
#
# COMPACT_ATOMS: atom_id res chain seq x y z
N MET A 1 -10.54 -30.56 10.54
CA MET A 1 -11.64 -29.57 10.62
C MET A 1 -11.13 -28.21 10.18
N SER A 2 -11.43 -27.80 8.94
CA SER A 2 -11.00 -26.52 8.37
C SER A 2 -11.75 -25.37 9.03
N ARG A 3 -11.07 -24.60 9.89
CA ARG A 3 -11.55 -23.31 10.36
C ARG A 3 -11.44 -22.33 9.19
N LYS A 4 -12.49 -22.25 8.37
CA LYS A 4 -12.69 -21.11 7.48
C LYS A 4 -12.94 -19.90 8.37
N CYS A 5 -11.88 -19.17 8.72
CA CYS A 5 -12.06 -17.84 9.32
C CYS A 5 -12.83 -17.01 8.30
N PRO A 6 -14.04 -16.52 8.60
CA PRO A 6 -14.69 -15.56 7.74
C PRO A 6 -13.75 -14.34 7.68
N CYS A 7 -13.20 -14.09 6.50
CA CYS A 7 -12.58 -12.81 6.20
C CYS A 7 -13.71 -11.77 6.26
N PHE A 8 -14.01 -11.30 7.46
CA PHE A 8 -14.86 -10.15 7.68
C PHE A 8 -14.26 -9.02 6.87
N GLN A 9 -14.89 -8.72 5.74
CA GLN A 9 -14.69 -7.47 5.03
C GLN A 9 -15.35 -6.39 5.90
N HIS A 10 -14.71 -6.08 7.03
CA HIS A 10 -15.11 -4.94 7.82
C HIS A 10 -14.75 -3.72 6.99
N SER A 11 -15.77 -3.07 6.42
CA SER A 11 -15.61 -1.78 5.75
C SER A 11 -15.28 -0.76 6.83
N VAL A 12 -13.98 -0.55 7.06
CA VAL A 12 -13.51 0.40 8.06
C VAL A 12 -13.93 1.79 7.62
N THR A 13 -14.69 2.48 8.47
CA THR A 13 -15.11 3.86 8.22
C THR A 13 -13.99 4.85 8.54
N VAL A 14 -14.06 6.05 7.98
CA VAL A 14 -13.08 7.12 8.29
C VAL A 14 -13.14 7.48 9.78
N GLU A 15 -14.33 7.43 10.40
CA GLU A 15 -14.52 7.71 11.82
C GLU A 15 -13.81 6.68 12.70
N GLU A 16 -13.92 5.39 12.41
CA GLU A 16 -13.21 4.33 13.12
C GLU A 16 -11.68 4.48 12.99
N LEU A 17 -11.19 4.85 11.81
CA LEU A 17 -9.75 5.13 11.62
C LEU A 17 -9.29 6.33 12.46
N LEU A 18 -10.09 7.39 12.54
CA LEU A 18 -9.78 8.57 13.36
C LEU A 18 -9.78 8.23 14.86
N GLN A 19 -10.76 7.45 15.32
CA GLN A 19 -10.80 6.98 16.71
C GLN A 19 -9.57 6.16 17.09
N LEU A 20 -9.12 5.27 16.20
CA LEU A 20 -7.89 4.50 16.40
C LEU A 20 -6.66 5.40 16.35
N ALA A 21 -6.63 6.38 15.44
CA ALA A 21 -5.51 7.32 15.32
C ALA A 21 -5.34 8.21 16.56
N CYS A 22 -6.42 8.57 17.27
CA CYS A 22 -6.36 9.32 18.52
C CYS A 22 -5.59 8.59 19.64
N GLN A 23 -5.47 7.27 19.57
CA GLN A 23 -4.73 6.47 20.57
C GLN A 23 -3.22 6.42 20.27
N LEU A 24 -2.76 6.98 19.15
CA LEU A 24 -1.37 6.93 18.73
C LEU A 24 -0.56 8.08 19.34
N SER A 25 0.71 7.80 19.65
CA SER A 25 1.68 8.86 19.96
C SER A 25 1.87 9.82 18.76
N PRO A 26 2.26 11.09 18.97
CA PRO A 26 2.46 12.06 17.89
C PRO A 26 3.43 11.57 16.78
N SER A 27 4.49 10.85 17.15
CA SER A 27 5.44 10.28 16.19
C SER A 27 4.79 9.20 15.31
N LYS A 28 3.92 8.36 15.89
CA LYS A 28 3.18 7.33 15.16
C LYS A 28 2.07 7.90 14.31
N LEU A 29 1.47 9.01 14.73
CA LEU A 29 0.52 9.75 13.91
C LEU A 29 1.21 10.35 12.66
N GLY A 30 2.42 10.89 12.81
CA GLY A 30 3.23 11.34 11.67
C GLY A 30 3.57 10.20 10.69
N GLU A 31 3.98 9.04 11.21
CA GLU A 31 4.24 7.83 10.43
C GLU A 31 2.97 7.36 9.66
N LEU A 32 1.80 7.43 10.31
CA LEU A 32 0.51 7.10 9.70
C LEU A 32 0.15 8.08 8.57
N ILE A 33 0.33 9.39 8.77
CA ILE A 33 0.07 10.41 7.74
C ILE A 33 0.98 10.20 6.53
N ALA A 34 2.27 9.90 6.75
CA ALA A 34 3.21 9.61 5.68
C ALA A 34 2.79 8.35 4.89
N ALA A 35 2.38 7.29 5.60
CA ALA A 35 1.91 6.06 4.98
C ALA A 35 0.61 6.25 4.18
N LEU A 36 -0.36 7.01 4.68
CA LEU A 36 -1.61 7.32 3.97
C LEU A 36 -1.36 8.18 2.73
N SER A 37 -0.46 9.16 2.82
CA SER A 37 -0.05 9.98 1.67
C SER A 37 0.61 9.12 0.59
N ALA A 38 1.54 8.25 0.99
CA ALA A 38 2.18 7.30 0.11
C ALA A 38 1.19 6.31 -0.53
N LEU A 39 0.19 5.85 0.22
CA LEU A 39 -0.86 4.98 -0.31
C LEU A 39 -1.69 5.70 -1.38
N LYS A 40 -2.11 6.95 -1.12
CA LYS A 40 -2.84 7.77 -2.08
C LYS A 40 -2.04 7.95 -3.37
N GLU A 41 -0.76 8.28 -3.27
CA GLU A 41 0.13 8.41 -4.42
C GLU A 41 0.27 7.10 -5.22
N ALA A 42 0.42 5.97 -4.52
CA ALA A 42 0.54 4.67 -5.17
C ALA A 42 -0.74 4.27 -5.92
N ILE A 43 -1.92 4.58 -5.37
CA ILE A 43 -3.22 4.31 -6.03
C ILE A 43 -3.39 5.20 -7.27
N ILE A 44 -3.10 6.50 -7.16
CA ILE A 44 -3.21 7.44 -8.29
C ILE A 44 -2.28 7.01 -9.43
N GLN A 45 -1.04 6.62 -9.12
CA GLN A 45 -0.09 6.14 -10.12
C GLN A 45 -0.55 4.85 -10.81
N ASP A 46 -1.13 3.90 -10.06
CA ASP A 46 -1.64 2.66 -10.66
C ASP A 46 -2.78 2.95 -11.65
N GLN A 47 -3.65 3.92 -11.32
CA GLN A 47 -4.71 4.36 -12.21
C GLN A 47 -4.17 5.07 -13.46
N GLU A 48 -3.21 5.99 -13.31
CA GLU A 48 -2.56 6.67 -14.44
C GLU A 48 -1.88 5.68 -15.39
N VAL A 49 -1.23 4.62 -14.89
CA VAL A 49 -0.61 3.59 -15.74
C VAL A 49 -1.67 2.83 -16.54
N ARG A 50 -2.80 2.46 -15.92
CA ARG A 50 -3.90 1.76 -16.60
C ARG A 50 -4.52 2.59 -17.71
N ASP A 51 -4.64 3.90 -17.51
CA ASP A 51 -5.22 4.81 -18.50
C ASP A 51 -4.23 5.16 -19.64
N THR A 52 -2.93 4.81 -19.52
CA THR A 52 -1.89 5.25 -20.47
C THR A 52 -1.05 4.14 -21.13
N THR A 53 -1.48 2.88 -21.19
CA THR A 53 -0.77 1.86 -22.00
C THR A 53 -1.77 0.94 -22.70
N ALA A 54 -2.07 1.13 -24.00
CA ALA A 54 -1.24 0.73 -25.13
C ALA A 54 0.07 1.52 -25.36
N SER A 55 1.16 1.06 -24.76
CA SER A 55 2.50 1.07 -25.37
C SER A 55 3.49 0.46 -24.41
N GLU A 56 3.98 -0.71 -24.79
CA GLU A 56 5.20 -1.29 -24.26
C GLU A 56 6.37 -0.37 -24.63
N THR A 57 7.10 0.13 -23.65
CA THR A 57 8.56 0.27 -23.73
C THR A 57 9.09 0.64 -22.35
N SER A 58 10.12 -0.11 -21.98
CA SER A 58 11.06 0.14 -20.90
C SER A 58 11.54 1.60 -20.83
N ASP A 59 11.95 2.02 -19.64
CA ASP A 59 12.65 3.29 -19.36
C ASP A 59 11.81 4.57 -19.28
N ARG A 60 10.62 4.49 -18.66
CA ARG A 60 10.07 5.68 -17.99
C ARG A 60 10.89 5.97 -16.73
N LYS A 61 11.93 6.78 -16.93
CA LYS A 61 12.54 7.72 -15.97
C LYS A 61 11.69 7.80 -14.69
N GLN A 62 12.03 6.99 -13.68
CA GLN A 62 11.37 6.94 -12.38
C GLN A 62 11.59 8.28 -11.71
N ASN A 63 10.73 9.23 -12.04
CA ASN A 63 10.79 10.60 -11.58
C ASN A 63 10.37 10.59 -10.11
N ASP A 64 11.31 10.37 -9.17
CA ASP A 64 11.22 10.65 -7.73
C ASP A 64 9.95 10.23 -6.95
N LYS A 65 9.08 9.38 -7.52
CA LYS A 65 7.84 8.96 -6.86
C LYS A 65 8.20 7.92 -5.81
N SER A 66 8.36 8.41 -4.59
CA SER A 66 8.94 7.69 -3.47
C SER A 66 8.12 6.50 -2.99
N ALA A 67 6.84 6.38 -3.41
CA ALA A 67 5.87 5.38 -2.96
C ALA A 67 5.26 4.54 -4.10
N HIS A 68 5.19 3.20 -3.91
CA HIS A 68 4.55 2.25 -4.83
C HIS A 68 4.09 0.96 -4.12
N ILE A 69 3.23 0.16 -4.77
CA ILE A 69 2.88 -1.19 -4.31
C ILE A 69 3.90 -2.21 -4.84
N ALA A 70 4.67 -2.81 -3.93
CA ALA A 70 5.64 -3.85 -4.21
C ALA A 70 5.05 -5.23 -3.95
N TRP A 71 5.03 -6.08 -4.97
CA TRP A 71 4.59 -7.48 -4.88
C TRP A 71 5.79 -8.38 -4.56
N LYS A 72 5.86 -8.92 -3.34
CA LYS A 72 7.01 -9.72 -2.86
C LYS A 72 6.65 -11.20 -2.69
N GLN A 73 7.56 -12.08 -3.08
CA GLN A 73 7.54 -13.48 -2.67
C GLN A 73 8.34 -13.66 -1.39
N ILE A 74 7.81 -14.42 -0.44
CA ILE A 74 8.45 -14.71 0.84
C ILE A 74 8.45 -16.22 1.03
N ASN A 75 9.63 -16.83 1.14
CA ASN A 75 9.83 -18.28 1.31
C ASN A 75 9.11 -19.15 0.26
N GLY A 76 9.12 -18.71 -1.02
CA GLY A 76 8.43 -19.42 -2.10
C GLY A 76 6.91 -19.23 -2.14
N CYS A 77 6.33 -18.52 -1.18
CA CYS A 77 4.91 -18.17 -1.14
C CYS A 77 4.68 -16.71 -1.58
N GLY A 78 3.61 -16.44 -2.31
CA GLY A 78 3.27 -15.09 -2.77
C GLY A 78 2.64 -15.07 -4.17
N PRO A 79 2.47 -13.88 -4.77
CA PRO A 79 3.00 -12.58 -4.35
C PRO A 79 2.15 -11.86 -3.28
N TYR A 80 2.82 -11.26 -2.30
CA TYR A 80 2.21 -10.46 -1.24
C TYR A 80 2.37 -8.95 -1.52
N PRO A 81 1.31 -8.15 -1.39
CA PRO A 81 1.36 -6.71 -1.60
C PRO A 81 1.94 -5.96 -0.40
N TYR A 82 2.90 -5.10 -0.66
CA TYR A 82 3.45 -4.17 0.33
C TYR A 82 3.41 -2.75 -0.20
N LEU A 83 2.87 -1.80 0.57
CA LEU A 83 3.12 -0.39 0.33
C LEU A 83 4.57 -0.11 0.68
N ARG A 84 5.39 0.28 -0.29
CA ARG A 84 6.79 0.64 -0.08
C ARG A 84 6.97 2.13 -0.36
N PHE A 85 7.49 2.86 0.61
CA PHE A 85 7.76 4.30 0.45
C PHE A 85 9.01 4.75 1.19
N ARG A 86 9.53 5.93 0.85
CA ARG A 86 10.67 6.55 1.54
C ARG A 86 10.18 7.53 2.59
N GLU A 87 10.63 7.36 3.82
CA GLU A 87 10.39 8.28 4.93
C GLU A 87 11.75 8.81 5.40
N GLY A 88 12.06 10.06 5.03
CA GLY A 88 13.38 10.65 5.22
C GLY A 88 14.50 9.84 4.55
N LYS A 89 15.40 9.25 5.36
CA LYS A 89 16.54 8.45 4.88
C LYS A 89 16.27 6.94 4.85
N LYS A 90 15.10 6.46 5.27
CA LYS A 90 14.80 5.04 5.39
C LYS A 90 13.64 4.64 4.48
N TYR A 91 13.67 3.40 3.99
CA TYR A 91 12.52 2.80 3.33
C TYR A 91 11.61 2.16 4.38
N ARG A 92 10.31 2.42 4.25
CA ARG A 92 9.24 1.75 5.00
C ARG A 92 8.52 0.76 4.09
N SER A 93 7.95 -0.27 4.70
CA SER A 93 7.12 -1.25 4.00
C SER A 93 6.02 -1.73 4.91
N TYR A 94 4.76 -1.55 4.51
CA TYR A 94 3.60 -2.10 5.23
C TYR A 94 2.87 -3.11 4.37
N TYR A 95 2.50 -4.24 4.98
CA TYR A 95 1.75 -5.30 4.31
C TYR A 95 0.31 -4.87 4.10
N LEU A 96 -0.18 -4.92 2.86
CA LEU A 96 -1.56 -4.57 2.51
C LEU A 96 -2.43 -5.82 2.42
N LYS A 97 -2.77 -6.40 3.57
CA LYS A 97 -3.56 -7.63 3.63
C LYS A 97 -4.88 -7.47 2.85
N GLY A 98 -5.13 -8.39 1.94
CA GLY A 98 -6.38 -8.43 1.16
C GLY A 98 -6.33 -7.67 -0.16
N LEU A 99 -5.29 -6.87 -0.43
CA LEU A 99 -5.06 -6.33 -1.77
C LEU A 99 -4.71 -7.49 -2.72
N ARG A 100 -5.45 -7.62 -3.82
CA ARG A 100 -5.20 -8.65 -4.83
C ARG A 100 -4.65 -7.99 -6.08
N LYS A 101 -3.76 -8.69 -6.78
CA LYS A 101 -3.30 -8.25 -8.09
C LYS A 101 -4.44 -8.56 -9.05
N GLU A 102 -5.12 -7.53 -9.52
CA GLU A 102 -6.05 -7.69 -10.64
C GLU A 102 -5.24 -8.23 -11.82
N SER A 103 -5.72 -9.33 -12.40
CA SER A 103 -5.06 -10.08 -13.48
C SER A 103 -5.68 -9.74 -14.81
#